data_AF-A0A957Y568-F1
#
_entry.id   AF-A0A957Y568-F1
#
_cell.length_a   1.000
_cell.length_b   1.000
_cell.length_c   1.000
_cell.angle_alpha   90.00
_cell.angle_beta   90.00
_cell.angle_gamma   90.00
#
_symmetry.space_group_name_H-M   'P 1'
#
loop_
_entity.id
_entity.type
_entity.pdbx_description
1 polymer ?
#
loop_
_entity_poly.entity_id
_entity_poly.type
_entity_poly.pdbx_seq_one_letter_code
_entity_poly.pdbx_strand_id
1 'polypeptide(L)' 'TQKAIVLGKGGQLIKQIGAGARAEIEEMIGTKVYLDLWVKVWPNWRKDEHRLRWLGFALPPSN' A
#
# COMPACT_ATOMS: atom_id res chain seq x y z
N THR A 1 9.60 -7.86 11.50
CA THR A 1 8.15 -7.95 11.18
C THR A 1 7.89 -7.22 9.87
N GLN A 2 6.83 -7.56 9.11
CA GLN A 2 6.54 -6.94 7.81
C GLN A 2 6.38 -5.41 7.90
N LYS A 3 5.72 -4.89 8.94
CA LYS A 3 5.57 -3.45 9.18
C LYS A 3 6.91 -2.71 9.23
N ALA A 4 7.88 -3.25 9.97
CA ALA A 4 9.20 -2.63 10.11
C ALA A 4 9.98 -2.64 8.79
N ILE A 5 9.83 -3.69 7.99
CA ILE A 5 10.44 -3.79 6.65
C ILE A 5 9.89 -2.67 5.76
N VAL A 6 8.56 -2.53 5.66
CA VAL A 6 7.91 -1.51 4.82
C VAL A 6 8.25 -0.08 5.27
N LEU A 7 8.31 0.17 6.58
CA LEU A 7 8.73 1.48 7.10
C LEU A 7 10.21 1.76 6.78
N GLY A 8 11.09 0.77 6.92
CA GLY A 8 12.53 0.95 6.86
C GLY A 8 13.09 1.75 8.05
N LYS A 9 14.42 1.87 8.14
CA LYS A 9 15.08 2.62 9.22
C LYS A 9 14.64 4.09 9.18
N GLY A 10 14.01 4.57 10.25
CA GLY A 10 13.52 5.95 10.33
C GLY A 10 12.48 6.33 9.27
N GLY A 11 11.76 5.37 8.70
CA GLY A 11 10.75 5.64 7.66
C GLY A 11 11.33 5.83 6.25
N GLN A 12 12.61 5.50 6.02
CA GLN A 12 13.26 5.75 4.72
C GLN A 12 12.60 5.01 3.57
N LEU A 13 12.16 3.76 3.77
CA LEU A 13 11.60 2.96 2.69
C LEU A 13 10.21 3.45 2.29
N ILE A 14 9.32 3.72 3.26
CA ILE A 14 7.99 4.29 2.97
C ILE A 14 8.08 5.67 2.29
N LYS A 15 9.08 6.48 2.64
CA LYS A 15 9.34 7.77 1.96
C LYS A 15 9.77 7.57 0.52
N GLN A 16 10.62 6.59 0.23
CA GLN A 16 11.02 6.26 -1.15
C GLN A 16 9.83 5.77 -1.98
N ILE A 17 9.02 4.86 -1.42
CA ILE A 17 7.78 4.38 -2.07
C ILE A 17 6.83 5.55 -2.36
N GLY A 18 6.58 6.40 -1.36
CA GLY A 18 5.70 7.56 -1.53
C GLY A 18 6.22 8.59 -2.52
N ALA A 19 7.54 8.80 -2.58
CA ALA A 19 8.14 9.71 -3.55
C ALA A 19 7.97 9.22 -5.00
N GLY A 20 8.20 7.92 -5.25
CA GLY A 20 8.00 7.31 -6.56
C GLY A 20 6.53 7.33 -6.99
N ALA A 21 5.64 6.83 -6.13
CA ALA A 21 4.20 6.81 -6.41
C ALA A 21 3.63 8.22 -6.63
N ARG A 22 4.05 9.22 -5.84
CA ARG A 22 3.61 10.61 -6.02
C ARG A 22 4.06 11.17 -7.37
N ALA A 23 5.29 10.91 -7.80
CA ALA A 23 5.79 11.40 -9.09
C ALA A 23 4.96 10.83 -10.26
N GLU A 24 4.68 9.53 -10.24
CA GLU A 24 3.82 8.88 -11.24
C GLU A 24 2.39 9.45 -11.23
N ILE A 25 1.80 9.65 -10.04
CA ILE A 25 0.46 10.25 -9.94
C ILE A 25 0.45 11.68 -10.49
N GLU A 26 1.42 12.53 -10.11
CA GLU A 26 1.52 13.91 -10.61
C GLU A 26 1.63 13.95 -12.14
N GLU A 27 2.35 13.01 -12.75
CA GLU A 27 2.45 12.87 -14.21
C GLU A 27 1.10 12.48 -14.83
N MET A 28 0.38 11.52 -14.23
CA MET A 28 -0.91 11.07 -14.73
C MET A 28 -2.00 12.15 -14.69
N ILE A 29 -2.00 13.01 -13.67
CA ILE A 29 -3.09 13.98 -13.45
C ILE A 29 -2.69 15.44 -13.77
N GLY A 30 -1.42 15.70 -14.06
CA GLY A 30 -0.91 17.01 -14.47
C GLY A 30 -0.93 18.10 -13.39
N THR A 31 -1.02 17.72 -12.10
CA THR A 31 -1.04 18.68 -10.98
C THR A 31 -0.24 18.16 -9.79
N LYS A 32 0.09 19.06 -8.86
CA LYS A 32 0.83 18.73 -7.64
C LYS A 32 -0.02 17.95 -6.65
N VAL A 33 0.59 16.96 -6.00
CA VAL A 33 -0.08 16.04 -5.09
C VAL A 33 0.63 16.02 -3.74
N TYR A 34 -0.15 16.05 -2.67
CA TYR A 34 0.31 15.64 -1.35
C TYR A 34 -0.18 14.23 -1.07
N LEU A 35 0.75 13.29 -0.84
CA LEU A 35 0.45 11.88 -0.60
C LEU A 35 0.90 11.50 0.81
N ASP A 36 -0.07 11.28 1.70
CA ASP A 36 0.16 10.75 3.05
C ASP A 36 -0.04 9.24 3.08
N LEU A 37 0.88 8.51 3.73
CA LEU A 37 0.93 7.06 3.73
C LEU A 37 1.15 6.52 5.16
N TRP A 38 0.38 5.50 5.54
CA TRP A 38 0.55 4.79 6.80
C TRP A 38 0.60 3.28 6.61
N VAL A 39 1.31 2.58 7.51
CA VAL A 39 1.42 1.11 7.48
C VAL A 39 0.53 0.49 8.56
N LYS A 40 -0.49 -0.26 8.13
CA LYS A 40 -1.36 -1.06 8.99
C LYS A 40 -1.08 -2.54 8.80
N VAL A 41 -1.03 -3.30 9.90
CA VAL A 41 -0.89 -4.76 9.86
C VAL A 41 -2.26 -5.40 10.02
N TRP A 42 -2.54 -6.33 9.12
CA TRP A 42 -3.75 -7.12 9.12
C TRP A 42 -3.37 -8.61 9.17
N PRO A 43 -3.58 -9.29 10.30
CA PRO A 43 -3.26 -10.71 10.42
C PRO A 43 -4.00 -11.51 9.36
N ASN A 44 -3.26 -12.39 8.66
CA ASN A 44 -3.78 -13.34 7.67
C ASN A 44 -4.77 -12.76 6.63
N TRP A 45 -4.65 -11.48 6.27
CA TRP A 45 -5.62 -10.80 5.39
C TRP A 45 -5.82 -11.45 4.02
N ARG A 46 -4.82 -12.18 3.53
CA ARG A 46 -4.89 -12.94 2.27
C ARG A 46 -5.88 -14.11 2.31
N LYS A 47 -6.36 -14.50 3.50
CA LYS A 47 -7.38 -15.53 3.70
C LYS A 47 -8.74 -14.94 4.13
N ASP A 48 -8.83 -13.62 4.26
CA ASP A 48 -10.03 -12.92 4.69
C ASP A 48 -10.75 -12.38 3.45
N GLU A 49 -11.82 -13.06 3.04
CA GLU A 49 -12.60 -12.70 1.85
C GLU A 49 -13.15 -11.27 1.92
N HIS A 50 -13.56 -10.79 3.11
CA HIS A 50 -14.05 -9.44 3.27
C HIS A 50 -12.95 -8.42 2.98
N ARG A 51 -11.72 -8.67 3.45
CA ARG A 51 -10.57 -7.79 3.18
C ARG A 51 -10.13 -7.86 1.73
N LEU A 52 -10.13 -9.04 1.11
CA LEU A 52 -9.81 -9.19 -0.30
C LEU A 52 -10.79 -8.40 -1.18
N ARG A 53 -12.09 -8.51 -0.92
CA ARG A 53 -13.12 -7.73 -1.61
C ARG A 53 -12.93 -6.22 -1.40
N TRP A 54 -12.70 -5.79 -0.15
CA TRP A 54 -12.49 -4.37 0.16
C TRP A 54 -11.24 -3.79 -0.53
N LEU A 55 -10.18 -4.59 -0.68
CA LEU A 55 -8.95 -4.21 -1.39
C LEU A 55 -9.08 -4.28 -2.93
N GLY A 56 -10.20 -4.77 -3.47
CA GLY A 56 -10.41 -4.93 -4.90
C GLY A 56 -9.72 -6.15 -5.53
N PHE A 57 -9.26 -7.12 -4.71
CA PHE A 57 -8.70 -8.37 -5.23
C PHE A 57 -9.80 -9.38 -5.60
N ALA A 58 -9.55 -10.18 -6.64
CA ALA A 58 -10.39 -11.31 -6.98
C ALA A 58 -10.37 -12.36 -5.85
N LEU A 59 -11.53 -12.96 -5.59
CA LEU A 59 -11.62 -14.04 -4.62
C LEU A 59 -10.92 -15.28 -5.18
N PRO A 60 -10.15 -16.00 -4.34
CA PRO A 60 -9.65 -17.31 -4.74
C PRO A 60 -10.85 -18.21 -5.07
N PRO A 61 -10.73 -19.07 -6.10
CA PRO A 61 -11.79 -19.99 -6.47
C PRO A 61 -12.19 -20.82 -5.26
N SER A 62 -13.50 -20.96 -5.03
CA SER A 62 -14.05 -21.87 -4.04
C SER A 62 -13.73 -23.29 -4.49
N ASN A 63 -12.91 -23.98 -3.70
CA ASN A 63 -12.56 -25.38 -3.93
C ASN A 63 -13.74 -26.30 -3.58
#